data_AF-A0A0L6WGT6-F1
#
_entry.id   AF-A0A0L6WGT6-F1
#
_cell.length_a   1.000
_cell.length_b   1.000
_cell.length_c   1.000
_cell.angle_alpha   90.00
_cell.angle_beta   90.00
_cell.angle_gamma   90.00
#
_symmetry.space_group_name_H-M   'P 1'
#
loop_
_entity.id
_entity.type
_entity.pdbx_description
1 polymer ?
#
loop_
_entity_poly.entity_id
_entity_poly.type
_entity_poly.pdbx_seq_one_letter_code
_entity_poly.pdbx_strand_id
1 'polypeptide(L)'
;WEFIKPLSEIPARRTGHVCIAHGHQINIFGGTDGKFHYNDTWRFDIHICQWSEIHCIGYIPEPREGHAAALVNDVIYIFGGRSGNGKNLQDDLCAFQISDMCHTGSHGLVNGGAASFV
;
A
#
# COMPACT_ATOMS: atom_id res chain seq x y z
N TRP A 1 -2.88 4.79 -26.07
CA TRP A 1 -2.87 5.56 -24.81
C TRP A 1 -4.26 6.07 -24.56
N GLU A 2 -4.81 5.77 -23.39
CA GLU A 2 -6.09 6.27 -22.94
C GLU A 2 -5.90 6.95 -21.58
N PHE A 3 -6.55 8.09 -21.39
CA PHE A 3 -6.59 8.76 -20.10
C PHE A 3 -7.78 8.21 -19.31
N ILE A 4 -7.49 7.41 -18.29
CA ILE A 4 -8.52 6.93 -17.37
C ILE A 4 -8.86 8.06 -16.40
N LYS A 5 -10.04 8.67 -16.55
CA LYS A 5 -10.54 9.67 -15.60
C LYS A 5 -11.11 8.96 -14.37
N PRO A 6 -10.51 9.10 -13.18
CA PRO A 6 -11.02 8.48 -11.97
C PRO A 6 -12.40 9.03 -11.61
N LEU A 7 -13.28 8.16 -11.12
CA LEU A 7 -14.64 8.52 -10.69
C LEU A 7 -14.75 8.75 -9.18
N SER A 8 -13.65 8.64 -8.45
CA SER A 8 -13.54 8.68 -6.99
C SER A 8 -12.44 9.63 -6.53
N GLU A 9 -12.26 9.75 -5.21
CA GLU A 9 -11.03 10.32 -4.66
C GLU A 9 -9.81 9.53 -5.16
N ILE A 10 -8.70 10.25 -5.35
CA ILE A 10 -7.47 9.72 -5.92
C ILE A 10 -6.31 9.92 -4.94
N PRO A 11 -5.30 9.05 -4.96
CA PRO A 11 -4.09 9.26 -4.19
C PRO A 11 -3.45 10.61 -4.54
N ALA A 12 -2.83 11.26 -3.55
CA ALA A 12 -2.02 12.44 -3.79
C ALA A 12 -0.94 12.17 -4.87
N ARG A 13 -0.60 13.19 -5.66
CA ARG A 13 0.50 13.14 -6.64
C ARG A 13 1.76 12.63 -5.94
N ARG A 14 2.49 11.70 -6.56
CA ARG A 14 3.65 11.06 -5.92
C ARG A 14 4.63 10.47 -6.93
N THR A 15 5.89 10.38 -6.53
CA THR A 15 6.96 9.62 -7.20
C THR A 15 7.59 8.64 -6.21
N GLY A 16 8.39 7.68 -6.70
CA GLY A 16 9.11 6.72 -5.86
C GLY A 16 8.21 5.78 -5.04
N HIS A 17 6.93 5.67 -5.40
CA HIS A 17 6.01 4.68 -4.85
C HIS A 17 6.24 3.33 -5.54
N VAL A 18 5.80 2.26 -4.91
CA VAL A 18 5.67 0.96 -5.57
C VAL A 18 4.28 0.81 -6.16
N CYS A 19 4.17 0.00 -7.21
CA CYS A 19 2.93 -0.32 -7.89
C CYS A 19 2.89 -1.83 -8.16
N ILE A 20 1.87 -2.52 -7.64
CA ILE A 20 1.75 -3.97 -7.65
C ILE A 20 0.36 -4.35 -8.18
N ALA A 21 0.33 -5.11 -9.27
CA ALA A 21 -0.91 -5.69 -9.79
C ALA A 21 -1.21 -7.02 -9.08
N HIS A 22 -2.45 -7.20 -8.63
CA HIS A 22 -2.96 -8.45 -8.08
C HIS A 22 -4.40 -8.66 -8.56
N GLY A 23 -4.63 -9.71 -9.37
CA GLY A 23 -5.92 -9.94 -10.00
C GLY A 23 -6.37 -8.74 -10.85
N HIS A 24 -7.52 -8.16 -10.51
CA HIS A 24 -8.12 -7.01 -11.19
C HIS A 24 -7.81 -5.68 -10.50
N GLN A 25 -6.80 -5.67 -9.63
CA GLN A 25 -6.52 -4.56 -8.74
C GLN A 25 -5.07 -4.11 -8.91
N ILE A 26 -4.85 -2.80 -8.87
CA ILE A 26 -3.53 -2.18 -8.85
C ILE A 26 -3.37 -1.52 -7.49
N ASN A 27 -2.40 -1.97 -6.70
CA ASN A 27 -2.10 -1.42 -5.39
C ASN A 27 -0.87 -0.52 -5.49
N ILE A 28 -0.89 0.62 -4.82
CA ILE A 28 0.26 1.49 -4.66
C ILE A 28 0.52 1.73 -3.18
N PHE A 29 1.79 1.86 -2.81
CA PHE A 29 2.21 2.18 -1.45
C PHE A 29 3.30 3.24 -1.44
N GLY A 30 3.16 4.17 -0.48
CA GLY A 30 4.14 5.20 -0.18
C GLY A 30 4.45 6.16 -1.32
N GLY A 31 5.71 6.55 -1.43
CA GLY A 31 6.21 7.58 -2.35
C GLY A 31 6.28 8.97 -1.71
N THR A 32 6.56 9.99 -2.52
CA THR A 32 6.61 11.39 -2.09
C THR A 32 6.09 12.36 -3.15
N ASP A 33 5.54 13.50 -2.73
CA ASP A 33 5.27 14.64 -3.61
C ASP A 33 6.42 15.68 -3.63
N GLY A 34 7.56 15.34 -3.01
CA GLY A 34 8.72 16.20 -2.82
C GLY A 34 8.67 17.03 -1.53
N LYS A 35 7.53 17.09 -0.84
CA LYS A 35 7.37 17.74 0.48
C LYS A 35 6.99 16.75 1.55
N PHE A 36 6.08 15.84 1.24
CA PHE A 36 5.58 14.82 2.14
C PHE A 36 5.96 13.43 1.61
N HIS A 37 6.40 12.57 2.50
CA HIS A 37 6.52 11.14 2.24
C HIS A 37 5.24 10.47 2.73
N TYR A 38 4.79 9.47 2.00
CA TYR A 38 3.57 8.75 2.28
C TYR A 38 3.87 7.34 2.80
N ASN A 39 2.97 6.79 3.61
CA ASN A 39 2.85 5.38 3.98
C ASN A 39 1.39 4.89 3.83
N ASP A 40 0.59 5.58 3.02
CA ASP A 40 -0.75 5.17 2.66
C ASP A 40 -0.70 4.04 1.62
N THR A 41 -1.76 3.24 1.59
CA THR A 41 -1.97 2.22 0.57
C THR A 41 -3.22 2.58 -0.20
N TRP A 42 -3.12 2.60 -1.52
CA TRP A 42 -4.26 2.85 -2.39
C TRP A 42 -4.43 1.72 -3.36
N ARG A 43 -5.68 1.49 -3.75
CA ARG A 43 -6.04 0.45 -4.70
C ARG A 43 -6.96 0.98 -5.78
N PHE A 44 -6.60 0.69 -7.02
CA PHE A 44 -7.42 0.92 -8.19
C PHE A 44 -8.06 -0.39 -8.65
N ASP A 45 -9.38 -0.39 -8.75
CA ASP A 45 -10.14 -1.49 -9.36
C ASP A 45 -10.35 -1.18 -10.85
N ILE A 46 -9.87 -2.07 -11.72
CA ILE A 46 -9.89 -1.85 -13.17
C ILE A 46 -11.26 -2.07 -13.80
N HIS A 47 -12.19 -2.76 -13.12
CA HIS A 47 -13.53 -3.02 -13.66
C HIS A 47 -14.44 -1.81 -13.49
N ILE A 48 -14.34 -1.14 -12.33
CA ILE A 48 -15.16 0.02 -12.00
C ILE A 48 -14.43 1.36 -12.19
N CYS A 49 -13.13 1.31 -12.52
CA CYS A 49 -12.26 2.48 -12.71
C CYS A 49 -12.24 3.44 -11.50
N GLN A 50 -12.14 2.87 -10.29
CA GLN A 50 -12.17 3.64 -9.04
C GLN A 50 -10.97 3.34 -8.17
N TRP A 51 -10.48 4.40 -7.52
CA TRP A 51 -9.50 4.32 -6.46
C TRP A 51 -10.21 4.20 -5.10
N SER A 52 -9.58 3.48 -4.19
CA SER A 52 -9.99 3.36 -2.78
C SER A 52 -8.74 3.36 -1.91
N GLU A 53 -8.77 4.12 -0.81
CA GLU A 53 -7.71 4.04 0.20
C GLU A 53 -7.91 2.77 1.05
N ILE A 54 -6.85 1.99 1.18
CA ILE A 54 -6.82 0.78 2.00
C ILE A 54 -6.25 1.16 3.36
N HIS A 55 -7.06 0.99 4.39
CA HIS A 55 -6.65 1.21 5.77
C HIS A 55 -6.04 -0.07 6.35
N CYS A 56 -4.73 -0.21 6.23
CA CYS A 56 -4.01 -1.37 6.76
C CYS A 56 -4.06 -1.42 8.30
N ILE A 57 -4.21 -2.62 8.86
CA ILE A 57 -4.13 -2.88 10.31
C ILE A 57 -2.80 -3.55 10.68
N GLY A 58 -2.35 -3.35 11.92
CA GLY A 58 -1.10 -3.92 12.42
C GLY A 58 0.09 -2.98 12.26
N TYR A 59 1.25 -3.53 11.87
CA TYR A 59 2.45 -2.73 11.65
C TYR A 59 2.34 -1.95 10.34
N ILE A 60 2.33 -0.61 10.45
CA ILE A 60 2.36 0.29 9.30
C ILE A 60 3.80 0.80 9.15
N PRO A 61 4.46 0.57 8.01
CA PRO A 61 5.82 1.05 7.80
C PRO A 61 5.90 2.58 7.88
N GLU A 62 7.05 3.12 8.30
CA GLU A 62 7.28 4.57 8.25
C GLU A 62 7.12 5.12 6.81
N PRO A 63 6.65 6.38 6.65
CA PRO A 63 6.57 7.04 5.35
C PRO A 63 7.87 6.99 4.56
N ARG A 64 7.80 6.54 3.31
CA ARG A 64 9.00 6.20 2.52
C ARG A 64 8.81 6.36 1.01
N GLU A 65 9.91 6.56 0.32
CA GLU A 65 10.01 6.56 -1.15
C GLU A 65 11.19 5.70 -1.62
N GLY A 66 11.22 5.35 -2.90
CA GLY A 66 12.35 4.67 -3.54
C GLY A 66 12.61 3.26 -2.99
N HIS A 67 11.59 2.62 -2.45
CA HIS A 67 11.65 1.26 -1.92
C HIS A 67 11.32 0.23 -3.01
N ALA A 68 11.72 -1.00 -2.78
CA ALA A 68 11.36 -2.14 -3.62
C ALA A 68 10.12 -2.84 -3.05
N ALA A 69 9.33 -3.46 -3.92
CA ALA A 69 8.28 -4.36 -3.49
C ALA A 69 8.15 -5.58 -4.40
N ALA A 70 7.69 -6.68 -3.82
CA ALA A 70 7.38 -7.91 -4.53
C ALA A 70 6.08 -8.52 -3.98
N LEU A 71 5.22 -8.97 -4.89
CA LEU A 71 4.08 -9.80 -4.54
C LEU A 71 4.50 -11.26 -4.56
N VAL A 72 4.32 -11.95 -3.45
CA VAL A 72 4.49 -13.40 -3.36
C VAL A 72 3.22 -13.97 -2.75
N ASN A 73 2.53 -14.81 -3.53
CA ASN A 73 1.16 -15.24 -3.22
C ASN A 73 0.25 -14.03 -3.01
N ASP A 74 -0.29 -13.88 -1.80
CA ASP A 74 -1.23 -12.81 -1.44
C ASP A 74 -0.59 -11.75 -0.52
N VAL A 75 0.75 -11.73 -0.47
CA VAL A 75 1.52 -10.87 0.42
C VAL A 75 2.45 -9.98 -0.37
N ILE A 76 2.32 -8.67 -0.18
CA ILE A 76 3.24 -7.66 -0.68
C ILE A 76 4.36 -7.49 0.34
N TYR A 77 5.57 -7.78 -0.09
CA TYR A 77 6.79 -7.51 0.67
C TYR A 77 7.36 -6.17 0.22
N ILE A 78 7.73 -5.31 1.16
CA ILE A 78 8.34 -4.00 0.92
C ILE A 78 9.70 -3.99 1.60
N PHE A 79 10.74 -3.62 0.87
CA PHE A 79 12.10 -3.57 1.38
C PHE A 79 12.76 -2.23 1.07
N GLY A 80 13.48 -1.69 2.04
CA GLY A 80 14.35 -0.55 1.79
C GLY A 80 13.62 0.79 1.68
N GLY A 81 14.25 1.67 0.90
CA GLY A 81 13.79 3.03 0.64
C GLY A 81 14.41 4.07 1.54
N ARG A 82 13.91 5.29 1.40
CA ARG A 82 14.32 6.46 2.19
C ARG A 82 13.12 7.05 2.88
N SER A 83 13.24 7.31 4.18
CA SER A 83 12.17 7.94 4.95
C SER A 83 12.15 9.46 4.76
N GLY A 84 11.10 10.11 5.25
CA GLY A 84 10.94 11.57 5.14
C GLY A 84 11.98 12.41 5.87
N ASN A 85 12.72 11.83 6.84
CA ASN A 85 13.84 12.50 7.50
C ASN A 85 15.19 12.29 6.78
N GLY A 86 15.19 11.64 5.61
CA GLY A 86 16.38 11.36 4.82
C GLY A 86 17.17 10.13 5.25
N LYS A 87 16.69 9.35 6.23
CA LYS A 87 17.32 8.09 6.65
C LYS A 87 17.09 6.99 5.62
N ASN A 88 18.14 6.23 5.31
CA ASN A 88 18.03 5.01 4.51
C ASN A 88 17.48 3.85 5.37
N LEU A 89 16.53 3.10 4.82
CA LEU A 89 15.81 2.02 5.52
C LEU A 89 16.36 0.63 5.13
N GLN A 90 17.68 0.44 5.19
CA GLN A 90 18.36 -0.72 4.57
C GLN A 90 18.05 -2.08 5.19
N ASP A 91 17.62 -2.14 6.46
CA ASP A 91 17.34 -3.39 7.18
C ASP A 91 15.84 -3.63 7.41
N ASP A 92 14.98 -2.89 6.69
CA ASP A 92 13.53 -2.88 6.93
C ASP A 92 12.78 -3.69 5.86
N LEU A 93 12.35 -4.90 6.22
CA LEU A 93 11.48 -5.76 5.42
C LEU A 93 10.09 -5.83 6.06
N CYS A 94 9.11 -5.28 5.36
CA CYS A 94 7.71 -5.26 5.79
C CYS A 94 6.87 -6.17 4.92
N ALA A 95 5.77 -6.71 5.46
CA ALA A 95 4.82 -7.52 4.72
C ALA A 95 3.40 -6.99 4.94
N PHE A 96 2.61 -6.98 3.86
CA PHE A 96 1.20 -6.60 3.85
C PHE A 96 0.38 -7.65 3.09
N GLN A 97 -0.57 -8.29 3.74
CA GLN A 97 -1.46 -9.30 3.15
C GLN A 97 -2.68 -8.62 2.52
N ILE A 98 -2.94 -8.88 1.23
CA ILE A 98 -3.98 -8.18 0.47
C ILE A 98 -5.39 -8.72 0.81
N SER A 99 -5.53 -10.03 1.07
CA SER A 99 -6.83 -10.68 1.36
C SER A 99 -7.50 -10.23 2.65
N ASP A 100 -6.73 -9.83 3.65
CA ASP A 100 -7.24 -9.60 5.01
C ASP A 100 -8.06 -8.29 5.10
N MET A 101 -8.14 -7.56 3.98
CA MET A 101 -8.86 -6.30 3.85
C MET A 101 -10.33 -6.46 3.43
N CYS A 102 -10.86 -7.69 3.35
CA CYS A 102 -12.26 -7.91 3.02
C CYS A 102 -13.18 -7.94 4.26
N HIS A 103 -13.24 -6.84 5.01
CA HIS A 103 -14.44 -6.49 5.76
C HIS A 103 -14.92 -5.10 5.34
N THR A 104 -15.66 -5.06 4.23
CA THR A 104 -16.68 -4.02 4.05
C THR A 104 -17.64 -4.15 5.21
N GLY A 105 -17.71 -3.14 6.08
CA GLY A 105 -18.38 -3.21 7.37
C GLY A 105 -19.80 -3.79 7.31
N SER A 106 -20.01 -4.89 8.02
CA SER A 106 -21.17 -5.08 8.88
C SER A 106 -20.78 -6.01 10.03
N HIS A 107 -20.98 -5.50 11.26
CA HIS A 107 -20.93 -6.17 12.56
C HIS A 107 -20.27 -7.56 12.66
N GLY A 108 -19.11 -7.61 13.32
CA GLY A 108 -18.56 -8.86 13.86
C GLY A 108 -17.17 -8.66 14.46
N LEU A 109 -17.10 -8.54 15.79
CA LEU A 109 -15.85 -8.72 16.52
C LEU A 109 -15.33 -10.14 16.25
N VAL A 110 -14.14 -10.27 15.67
CA VAL A 110 -13.33 -11.48 15.80
C VAL A 110 -12.01 -11.10 16.45
N ASN A 111 -11.89 -11.56 17.70
CA ASN A 111 -10.65 -11.62 18.46
C ASN A 111 -9.64 -12.52 17.75
N GLY A 112 -8.37 -12.10 17.82
CA GLY A 112 -7.28 -13.05 18.08
C GLY A 112 -6.28 -13.23 16.95
N GLY A 113 -5.03 -12.87 17.23
CA GLY A 113 -3.86 -13.36 16.52
C GLY A 113 -2.93 -12.26 16.03
N ALA A 114 -2.09 -11.75 16.93
CA ALA A 114 -0.87 -11.07 16.50
C ALA A 114 -0.01 -12.07 15.71
N ALA A 115 0.04 -11.94 14.39
CA ALA A 115 1.03 -12.60 13.58
C ALA A 115 2.30 -11.74 13.61
N SER A 116 3.15 -12.01 14.61
CA SER A 116 4.56 -11.63 14.57
C SER A 116 5.22 -12.54 13.54
N PHE A 117 5.66 -11.98 12.41
CA PHE A 117 6.58 -12.69 11.52
C PHE A 117 8.01 -12.43 11.99
N VAL A 118 8.66 -13.50 12.45
CA VAL A 118 10.12 -13.61 12.59
C VAL A 118 10.79 -13.68 11.23
#